data_AF-A0A7K4N6Y2-F1
#
_entry.id   AF-A0A7K4N6Y2-F1
#
_cell.length_a   1.000
_cell.length_b   1.000
_cell.length_c   1.000
_cell.angle_alpha   90.00
_cell.angle_beta   90.00
_cell.angle_gamma   90.00
#
_symmetry.space_group_name_H-M   'P 1'
#
loop_
_entity.id
_entity.type
_entity.pdbx_description
1 polymer ?
#
loop_
_entity_poly.entity_id
_entity_poly.type
_entity_poly.pdbx_seq_one_letter_code
_entity_poly.pdbx_strand_id
1 'polypeptide(L)'
;MIKEYFTNYFQKIKDTKKVARDKNIGVWLIPVFDSLLITMYLSWELSMGVWFMLDSWQSGQPYVPWYMGTLWEVSSFSFTIFMSIITFTILDKIILFFIYLHAYANKLVLRGISKLDMYLWRKTGRDTVITNAIWKLQSKFMSRSKKQRKLMTMAFVGVIISYYGWLIVT
;
A
#
# COMPACT_ATOMS: atom_id res chain seq x y z
N MET A 1 31.51 3.31 6.61
CA MET A 1 30.42 4.32 6.77
C MET A 1 29.24 4.12 5.82
N ILE A 2 29.31 4.48 4.52
CA ILE A 2 28.14 4.38 3.60
C ILE A 2 27.66 2.93 3.41
N LYS A 3 28.59 1.99 3.19
CA LYS A 3 28.28 0.55 3.03
C LYS A 3 27.58 -0.04 4.27
N GLU A 4 28.04 0.32 5.45
CA GLU A 4 27.46 -0.11 6.73
C GLU A 4 26.07 0.47 6.93
N TYR A 5 25.85 1.75 6.60
CA TYR A 5 24.52 2.36 6.63
C TYR A 5 23.52 1.54 5.80
N PHE A 6 23.83 1.28 4.53
CA PHE A 6 22.93 0.52 3.65
C PHE A 6 22.72 -0.92 4.14
N THR A 7 23.78 -1.59 4.61
CA THR A 7 23.68 -2.96 5.12
C THR A 7 22.76 -3.01 6.35
N ASN A 8 22.93 -2.08 7.29
CA ASN A 8 22.08 -1.95 8.47
C ASN A 8 20.64 -1.59 8.09
N TYR A 9 20.45 -0.73 7.08
CA TYR A 9 19.12 -0.32 6.62
C TYR A 9 18.35 -1.47 5.95
N PHE A 10 19.01 -2.22 5.05
CA PHE A 10 18.40 -3.41 4.47
C PHE A 10 18.12 -4.49 5.52
N GLN A 11 18.93 -4.57 6.58
CA GLN A 11 18.64 -5.45 7.70
C GLN A 11 17.37 -5.02 8.44
N LYS A 12 17.18 -3.72 8.72
CA LYS A 12 15.93 -3.20 9.31
C LYS A 12 14.71 -3.57 8.48
N ILE A 13 14.79 -3.44 7.15
CA ILE A 13 13.70 -3.87 6.25
C ILE A 13 13.45 -5.37 6.38
N LYS A 14 14.49 -6.21 6.37
CA LYS A 14 14.34 -7.66 6.56
C LYS A 14 13.74 -8.01 7.92
N ASP A 15 14.08 -7.27 8.98
CA ASP A 15 13.57 -7.50 10.33
C ASP A 15 12.06 -7.23 10.43
N THR A 16 11.50 -6.36 9.57
CA THR A 16 10.04 -6.16 9.49
C THR A 16 9.28 -7.44 9.13
N LYS A 17 9.92 -8.40 8.44
CA LYS A 17 9.34 -9.71 8.15
C LYS A 17 9.06 -10.51 9.42
N LYS A 18 9.89 -10.36 10.46
CA LYS A 18 9.66 -10.97 11.77
C LYS A 18 8.43 -10.36 12.43
N VAL A 19 8.32 -9.03 12.42
CA VAL A 19 7.17 -8.31 12.98
C VAL A 19 5.86 -8.70 12.27
N ALA A 20 5.88 -8.85 10.95
CA ALA A 20 4.72 -9.31 10.19
C ALA A 20 4.27 -10.72 10.59
N ARG A 21 5.22 -11.63 10.88
CA ARG A 21 4.93 -12.97 11.40
C ARG A 21 4.31 -12.89 12.79
N ASP A 22 4.88 -12.09 13.68
CA ASP A 22 4.37 -11.91 15.05
C ASP A 22 2.95 -11.31 15.08
N LYS A 23 2.56 -10.57 14.04
CA LYS A 23 1.22 -10.00 13.85
C LYS A 23 0.26 -10.86 13.02
N ASN A 24 0.63 -12.10 12.70
CA ASN A 24 -0.18 -13.03 11.90
C ASN A 24 -0.56 -12.49 10.51
N ILE A 25 0.33 -11.71 9.87
CA ILE A 25 0.12 -11.28 8.49
C ILE A 25 0.63 -12.38 7.56
N GLY A 26 -0.28 -12.98 6.80
CA GLY A 26 0.03 -14.13 5.94
C GLY A 26 1.08 -13.86 4.86
N VAL A 27 1.14 -12.63 4.34
CA VAL A 27 2.07 -12.23 3.26
C VAL A 27 2.72 -10.89 3.58
N TRP A 28 3.97 -10.90 4.04
CA TRP A 28 4.76 -9.70 4.32
C TRP A 28 4.97 -8.80 3.08
N LEU A 29 4.99 -9.38 1.89
CA LEU A 29 5.16 -8.64 0.64
C LEU A 29 4.03 -7.62 0.41
N ILE A 30 2.83 -7.86 0.95
CA ILE A 30 1.68 -6.95 0.78
C ILE A 30 1.96 -5.60 1.47
N PRO A 31 2.23 -5.53 2.79
CA PRO A 31 2.65 -4.29 3.44
C PRO A 31 3.86 -3.59 2.80
N VAL A 32 4.80 -4.36 2.24
CA VAL A 32 5.95 -3.79 1.53
C VAL A 32 5.51 -3.13 0.23
N PHE A 33 4.65 -3.78 -0.55
CA PHE A 33 4.12 -3.20 -1.77
C PHE A 33 3.27 -1.96 -1.48
N ASP A 34 2.41 -2.00 -0.47
CA ASP A 34 1.61 -0.84 -0.03
C ASP A 34 2.51 0.33 0.40
N SER A 35 3.61 0.03 1.10
CA SER A 35 4.59 1.05 1.49
C SER A 35 5.29 1.70 0.29
N LEU A 36 5.55 0.95 -0.77
CA LEU A 36 6.12 1.49 -2.02
C LEU A 36 5.10 2.32 -2.78
N LEU A 37 3.85 1.87 -2.85
CA LEU A 37 2.76 2.63 -3.49
C LEU A 37 2.53 3.97 -2.79
N ILE A 38 2.47 4.00 -1.45
CA ILE A 38 2.30 5.27 -0.75
C ILE A 38 3.54 6.15 -0.90
N THR A 39 4.73 5.57 -0.93
CA THR A 39 5.98 6.32 -1.17
C THR A 39 5.94 6.99 -2.53
N MET A 40 5.49 6.27 -3.56
CA MET A 40 5.30 6.81 -4.91
C MET A 40 4.29 7.95 -4.91
N TYR A 41 3.13 7.76 -4.28
CA TYR A 41 2.09 8.78 -4.19
C TYR A 41 2.56 10.03 -3.42
N LEU A 42 3.19 9.87 -2.26
CA LEU A 42 3.75 10.99 -1.49
C LEU A 42 4.83 11.75 -2.27
N SER A 43 5.67 11.03 -3.02
CA SER A 43 6.70 11.66 -3.85
C SER A 43 6.09 12.49 -4.97
N TRP A 44 4.97 12.02 -5.54
CA TRP A 44 4.20 12.77 -6.53
C TRP A 44 3.63 14.06 -5.92
N GLU A 45 2.96 13.98 -4.77
CA GLU A 45 2.38 15.16 -4.10
C GLU A 45 3.46 16.19 -3.73
N LEU A 46 4.60 15.75 -3.23
CA LEU A 46 5.74 16.63 -2.93
C LEU A 46 6.33 17.26 -4.21
N SER A 47 6.43 16.50 -5.29
CA SER A 47 6.87 17.00 -6.61
C SER A 47 5.95 18.10 -7.12
N MET A 48 4.63 17.87 -7.06
CA MET A 48 3.63 18.87 -7.42
C MET A 48 3.76 20.12 -6.56
N GLY A 49 3.93 19.96 -5.24
CA GLY A 49 4.16 21.07 -4.32
C GLY A 49 5.38 21.92 -4.69
N VAL A 50 6.50 21.29 -5.05
CA VAL A 50 7.71 22.00 -5.53
C VAL A 50 7.41 22.79 -6.79
N TRP A 51 6.69 22.20 -7.76
CA TRP A 51 6.36 22.88 -9.01
C TRP A 51 5.43 24.07 -8.78
N PHE A 52 4.40 23.94 -7.95
CA PHE A 52 3.52 25.05 -7.58
C PHE A 52 4.28 26.17 -6.88
N MET A 53 5.17 25.84 -5.95
CA MET A 53 6.01 26.84 -5.27
C MET A 53 6.95 27.55 -6.23
N LEU A 54 7.55 26.82 -7.16
CA LEU A 54 8.48 27.38 -8.15
C LEU A 54 7.76 28.29 -9.15
N ASP A 55 6.57 27.89 -9.61
CA ASP A 55 5.72 28.71 -10.47
C ASP A 55 5.25 29.99 -9.78
N SER A 56 4.80 29.87 -8.52
CA SER A 56 4.40 31.02 -7.70
C SER A 56 5.57 31.97 -7.45
N TRP A 57 6.77 31.43 -7.21
CA TRP A 57 7.99 32.24 -7.07
C TRP A 57 8.26 33.02 -8.36
N GLN A 58 8.35 32.32 -9.50
CA GLN A 58 8.64 32.96 -10.78
C GLN A 58 7.61 34.04 -11.13
N SER A 59 6.32 33.74 -10.95
CA SER A 59 5.22 34.65 -11.25
C SER A 59 5.18 35.87 -10.33
N GLY A 60 5.76 35.77 -9.13
CA GLY A 60 5.91 36.88 -8.18
C GLY A 60 7.06 37.83 -8.50
N GLN A 61 7.88 37.54 -9.52
CA GLN A 61 9.04 38.35 -9.89
C GLN A 61 8.79 39.13 -11.20
N PRO A 62 9.20 40.40 -11.30
CA PRO A 62 8.98 41.23 -12.49
C PRO A 62 9.88 40.86 -13.68
N TYR A 63 10.85 39.98 -13.48
CA TYR A 63 11.73 39.45 -14.51
C TYR A 63 12.10 38.00 -14.17
N VAL A 64 12.57 37.23 -15.15
CA VAL A 64 13.04 35.85 -14.94
C VAL A 64 14.53 35.88 -14.53
N PRO A 65 14.89 35.45 -13.31
CA PRO A 65 16.30 35.40 -12.92
C PRO A 65 17.10 34.38 -13.72
N TRP A 66 18.40 34.61 -13.87
CA TRP A 66 19.33 33.73 -14.59
C TRP A 66 19.38 32.30 -14.04
N TYR A 67 19.16 32.12 -12.72
CA TYR A 67 19.19 30.81 -12.06
C TYR A 67 17.87 30.03 -12.20
N MET A 68 16.80 30.67 -12.67
CA MET A 68 15.46 30.08 -12.70
C MET A 68 15.40 28.87 -13.65
N GLY A 69 16.12 28.92 -14.78
CA GLY A 69 16.21 27.78 -15.70
C GLY A 69 16.80 26.53 -15.03
N THR A 70 17.87 26.68 -14.25
CA THR A 70 18.47 25.58 -13.48
C THR A 70 17.53 25.04 -12.41
N LEU A 71 16.76 25.91 -11.74
CA LEU A 71 15.76 25.47 -10.75
C LEU A 71 14.65 24.63 -11.38
N TRP A 72 14.16 25.01 -12.56
CA TRP A 72 13.19 24.21 -13.32
C TRP A 72 13.75 22.87 -13.79
N GLU A 73 15.01 22.86 -14.23
CA GLU A 73 15.67 21.62 -14.63
C GLU A 73 15.80 20.65 -13.44
N VAL A 74 16.25 21.13 -12.28
CA VAL A 74 16.34 20.30 -11.07
C VAL A 74 14.96 19.87 -10.58
N SER A 75 13.97 20.76 -10.63
CA SER A 75 12.60 20.45 -10.17
C SER A 75 11.94 19.37 -11.02
N SER A 76 12.32 19.22 -12.29
CA SER A 76 11.84 18.12 -13.16
C SER A 76 12.18 16.73 -12.60
N PHE A 77 13.24 16.62 -11.79
CA PHE A 77 13.65 15.39 -11.10
C PHE A 77 13.09 15.25 -9.68
N SER A 78 12.30 16.22 -9.20
CA SER A 78 11.85 16.29 -7.80
C SER A 78 11.12 15.02 -7.34
N PHE A 79 10.27 14.44 -8.18
CA PHE A 79 9.65 13.12 -7.91
C PHE A 79 10.69 12.04 -7.59
N THR A 80 11.69 11.85 -8.45
CA THR A 80 12.74 10.82 -8.29
C THR A 80 13.60 11.10 -7.07
N ILE A 81 13.89 12.37 -6.80
CA ILE A 81 14.64 12.83 -5.63
C ILE A 81 13.88 12.45 -4.35
N PHE A 82 12.60 12.83 -4.23
CA PHE A 82 11.78 12.49 -3.06
C PHE A 82 11.60 10.99 -2.89
N MET A 83 11.35 10.27 -3.99
CA MET A 83 11.18 8.82 -3.96
C MET A 83 12.43 8.12 -3.44
N SER A 84 13.61 8.55 -3.93
CA SER A 84 14.90 8.01 -3.49
C SER A 84 15.17 8.31 -2.02
N ILE A 85 14.95 9.56 -1.59
CA ILE A 85 15.14 9.97 -0.19
C ILE A 85 14.24 9.13 0.72
N ILE A 86 12.93 9.06 0.46
CA ILE A 86 11.98 8.31 1.30
C ILE A 86 12.35 6.83 1.34
N THR A 87 12.65 6.25 0.18
CA THR A 87 13.00 4.82 0.05
C THR A 87 14.24 4.44 0.88
N PHE A 88 15.27 5.30 0.90
CA PHE A 88 16.52 5.00 1.60
C PHE A 88 16.61 5.52 3.03
N THR A 89 15.58 6.21 3.53
CA THR A 89 15.58 6.79 4.88
C THR A 89 14.50 6.21 5.80
N ILE A 90 13.26 6.09 5.32
CA ILE A 90 12.09 5.82 6.18
C ILE A 90 11.20 4.68 5.70
N LEU A 91 11.53 4.01 4.59
CA LEU A 91 10.74 2.90 4.06
C LEU A 91 10.51 1.80 5.11
N ASP A 92 11.51 1.48 5.94
CA ASP A 92 11.34 0.50 7.03
C ASP A 92 10.21 0.89 8.00
N LYS A 93 10.08 2.18 8.31
CA LYS A 93 9.02 2.71 9.18
C LYS A 93 7.65 2.66 8.51
N ILE A 94 7.59 2.98 7.21
CA ILE A 94 6.35 2.91 6.44
C ILE A 94 5.87 1.44 6.34
N ILE A 95 6.77 0.49 6.08
CA ILE A 95 6.46 -0.95 6.09
C ILE A 95 5.90 -1.37 7.45
N LEU A 96 6.55 -0.97 8.55
CA LEU A 96 6.06 -1.27 9.90
C LEU A 96 4.67 -0.68 10.15
N PHE A 97 4.44 0.56 9.75
CA PHE A 97 3.12 1.19 9.85
C PHE A 97 2.05 0.34 9.14
N PHE A 98 2.29 -0.09 7.90
CA PHE A 98 1.33 -0.94 7.17
C PHE A 98 1.15 -2.30 7.84
N ILE A 99 2.21 -2.90 8.40
CA ILE A 99 2.06 -4.14 9.19
C ILE A 99 1.07 -3.92 10.34
N TYR A 100 1.21 -2.83 11.10
CA TYR A 100 0.26 -2.54 12.18
C TYR A 100 -1.14 -2.23 11.67
N LEU A 101 -1.26 -1.49 10.56
CA LEU A 101 -2.54 -1.16 9.94
C LEU A 101 -3.29 -2.43 9.47
N HIS A 102 -2.59 -3.34 8.78
CA HIS A 102 -3.14 -4.63 8.35
C HIS A 102 -3.57 -5.49 9.54
N ALA A 103 -2.75 -5.56 10.59
CA ALA A 103 -3.10 -6.30 11.80
C ALA A 103 -4.35 -5.70 12.49
N TYR A 104 -4.45 -4.38 12.52
CA TYR A 104 -5.61 -3.67 13.07
C TYR A 104 -6.87 -3.89 12.22
N ALA A 105 -6.78 -3.75 10.90
CA ALA A 105 -7.87 -4.00 9.97
C ALA A 105 -8.39 -5.43 10.08
N ASN A 106 -7.51 -6.43 10.14
CA ASN A 106 -7.90 -7.83 10.36
C ASN A 106 -8.68 -8.00 11.66
N LYS A 107 -8.24 -7.37 12.75
CA LYS A 107 -8.94 -7.41 14.04
C LYS A 107 -10.33 -6.77 13.94
N LEU A 108 -10.48 -5.67 13.21
CA LEU A 108 -11.78 -5.03 12.98
C LEU A 108 -12.71 -5.90 12.15
N VAL A 109 -12.21 -6.50 11.06
CA VAL A 109 -12.99 -7.40 10.20
C VAL A 109 -13.50 -8.60 11.00
N LEU A 110 -12.64 -9.25 11.79
CA LEU A 110 -13.04 -10.39 12.63
C LEU A 110 -14.08 -10.00 13.69
N ARG A 111 -13.91 -8.83 14.33
CA ARG A 111 -14.92 -8.29 15.26
C ARG A 111 -16.24 -7.98 14.54
N GLY A 112 -16.18 -7.46 13.32
CA GLY A 112 -17.34 -7.18 12.48
C GLY A 112 -18.11 -8.45 12.16
N ILE A 113 -17.41 -9.48 11.67
CA ILE A 113 -17.99 -10.82 11.39
C ILE A 113 -18.64 -11.38 12.65
N SER A 114 -17.94 -11.37 13.79
CA SER A 114 -18.48 -11.88 15.06
C SER A 114 -19.73 -11.13 15.51
N LYS A 115 -19.76 -9.79 15.39
CA LYS A 115 -20.95 -8.99 15.72
C LYS A 115 -22.12 -9.30 14.79
N LEU A 116 -21.87 -9.47 13.49
CA LEU A 116 -22.91 -9.81 12.52
C LEU A 116 -23.45 -11.23 12.75
N ASP A 117 -22.58 -12.19 13.05
CA ASP A 117 -22.99 -13.54 13.43
C ASP A 117 -23.86 -13.51 14.70
N MET A 118 -23.47 -12.75 15.72
CA MET A 118 -24.26 -12.62 16.94
C MET A 118 -25.60 -11.91 16.68
N TYR A 119 -25.63 -10.92 15.80
CA TYR A 119 -26.86 -10.23 15.41
C TYR A 119 -27.82 -11.16 14.65
N LEU A 120 -27.31 -11.95 13.72
CA LEU A 120 -28.10 -12.95 12.99
C LEU A 120 -28.59 -14.07 13.90
N TRP A 121 -27.75 -14.51 14.85
CA TRP A 121 -28.14 -15.48 15.86
C TRP A 121 -29.34 -14.99 16.69
N ARG A 122 -29.30 -13.75 17.18
CA ARG A 122 -30.43 -13.14 17.91
C ARG A 122 -31.74 -13.11 17.11
N LYS A 123 -31.66 -13.01 15.77
CA LYS A 123 -32.84 -12.96 14.89
C LYS A 123 -33.34 -14.32 14.41
N THR A 124 -32.44 -15.29 14.22
CA THR A 124 -32.74 -16.55 13.52
C THR A 124 -32.51 -17.79 14.36
N GLY A 125 -31.86 -17.68 15.52
CA GLY A 125 -31.42 -18.79 16.36
C GLY A 125 -30.31 -19.65 15.75
N ARG A 126 -29.80 -19.30 14.56
CA ARG A 126 -28.75 -20.06 13.86
C ARG A 126 -27.37 -19.49 14.21
N ASP A 127 -26.48 -20.37 14.68
CA ASP A 127 -25.11 -19.99 15.02
C ASP A 127 -24.22 -19.82 13.79
N THR A 128 -23.33 -18.82 13.84
CA THR A 128 -22.18 -18.67 12.94
C THR A 128 -22.50 -18.69 11.44
N VAL A 129 -23.63 -18.10 11.03
CA VAL A 129 -24.13 -18.16 9.64
C VAL A 129 -23.14 -17.56 8.64
N ILE A 130 -22.58 -16.39 8.93
CA ILE A 130 -21.64 -15.69 8.05
C ILE A 130 -20.29 -16.42 8.06
N THR A 131 -19.79 -16.79 9.24
CA THR A 131 -18.54 -17.56 9.34
C THR A 131 -18.62 -18.87 8.55
N ASN A 132 -19.74 -19.60 8.63
CA ASN A 132 -19.96 -20.82 7.85
C ASN A 132 -20.05 -20.57 6.33
N ALA A 133 -20.68 -19.46 5.92
CA ALA A 133 -20.74 -19.09 4.51
C ALA A 133 -19.34 -18.77 3.96
N ILE A 134 -18.54 -17.99 4.70
CA ILE A 134 -17.15 -17.70 4.36
C ILE A 134 -16.34 -18.99 4.26
N TRP A 135 -16.48 -19.89 5.25
CA TRP A 135 -15.73 -21.14 5.27
C TRP A 135 -16.10 -22.08 4.11
N LYS A 136 -17.38 -22.18 3.74
CA LYS A 136 -17.83 -22.94 2.57
C LYS A 136 -17.26 -22.39 1.26
N LEU A 137 -17.20 -21.06 1.11
CA LEU A 137 -16.60 -20.42 -0.05
C LEU A 137 -15.09 -20.70 -0.09
N GLN A 138 -14.41 -20.53 1.04
CA GLN A 138 -12.97 -20.76 1.15
C GLN A 138 -12.61 -22.22 0.88
N SER A 139 -13.34 -23.18 1.46
CA SER A 139 -13.07 -24.61 1.26
C SER A 139 -13.28 -25.03 -0.20
N LYS A 140 -14.35 -24.53 -0.84
CA LYS A 140 -14.62 -24.75 -2.27
C LYS A 140 -13.55 -24.15 -3.19
N PHE A 141 -12.94 -23.04 -2.78
CA PHE A 141 -11.81 -22.47 -3.52
C PHE A 141 -10.53 -23.29 -3.29
N MET A 142 -10.24 -23.65 -2.05
CA MET A 142 -9.03 -24.38 -1.65
C MET A 142 -8.98 -25.82 -2.16
N SER A 143 -10.13 -26.47 -2.34
CA SER A 143 -10.24 -27.82 -2.90
C SER A 143 -9.88 -27.89 -4.40
N ARG A 144 -9.76 -26.75 -5.09
CA ARG A 144 -9.39 -26.71 -6.51
C ARG A 144 -7.89 -26.88 -6.72
N SER A 145 -7.53 -27.41 -7.89
CA SER A 145 -6.13 -27.59 -8.28
C SER A 145 -5.35 -26.26 -8.28
N LYS A 146 -4.02 -26.31 -8.07
CA LYS A 146 -3.16 -25.10 -8.05
C LYS A 146 -3.30 -24.27 -9.34
N LYS A 147 -3.38 -24.93 -10.50
CA LYS A 147 -3.57 -24.27 -11.81
C LYS A 147 -4.91 -23.53 -11.88
N GLN A 148 -6.01 -24.16 -11.47
CA GLN A 148 -7.34 -23.54 -11.47
C GLN A 148 -7.42 -22.36 -10.49
N ARG A 149 -6.84 -22.48 -9.29
CA ARG A 149 -6.79 -21.36 -8.34
C ARG A 149 -6.03 -20.17 -8.91
N LYS A 150 -4.86 -20.41 -9.50
CA LYS A 150 -4.06 -19.34 -10.14
C LYS A 150 -4.85 -18.66 -11.26
N LEU A 151 -5.52 -19.43 -12.11
CA LEU A 151 -6.30 -18.90 -13.24
C LEU A 151 -7.53 -18.11 -12.76
N MET A 152 -8.24 -18.60 -11.72
CA MET A 152 -9.33 -17.88 -11.09
C MET A 152 -8.86 -16.57 -10.42
N THR A 153 -7.73 -16.59 -9.72
CA THR A 153 -7.16 -15.37 -9.13
C THR A 153 -6.76 -14.37 -10.21
N MET A 154 -6.13 -14.81 -11.29
CA MET A 154 -5.77 -13.94 -12.42
C MET A 154 -7.01 -13.37 -13.10
N ALA A 155 -8.06 -14.18 -13.33
CA ALA A 155 -9.32 -13.70 -13.89
C ALA A 155 -10.01 -12.68 -12.97
N PHE A 156 -10.04 -12.94 -11.66
CA PHE A 156 -10.61 -12.02 -10.67
C PHE A 156 -9.86 -10.68 -10.64
N VAL A 157 -8.53 -10.72 -10.59
CA VAL A 157 -7.69 -9.51 -10.66
C VAL A 157 -7.89 -8.78 -11.99
N GLY A 158 -7.97 -9.51 -13.10
CA GLY A 158 -8.22 -8.95 -14.43
C GLY A 158 -9.56 -8.20 -14.50
N VAL A 159 -10.64 -8.77 -13.96
CA VAL A 159 -11.95 -8.11 -13.90
C VAL A 159 -11.90 -6.82 -13.07
N ILE A 160 -11.20 -6.85 -11.93
CA ILE A 160 -11.02 -5.66 -11.08
C ILE A 160 -10.25 -4.58 -11.84
N ILE A 161 -9.12 -4.92 -12.46
CA ILE A 161 -8.31 -3.97 -13.22
C ILE A 161 -9.12 -3.37 -14.38
N SER A 162 -9.85 -4.20 -15.13
CA SER A 162 -10.70 -3.72 -16.22
C SER A 162 -11.80 -2.79 -15.73
N TYR A 163 -12.43 -3.10 -14.59
CA TYR A 163 -13.49 -2.27 -14.00
C TYR A 163 -12.97 -0.91 -13.54
N TYR A 164 -11.88 -0.88 -12.77
CA TYR A 164 -11.29 0.38 -12.31
C TYR A 164 -10.60 1.16 -13.44
N GLY A 165 -9.99 0.46 -14.39
CA GLY A 165 -9.42 1.07 -15.60
C GLY A 165 -10.49 1.75 -16.44
N TRP A 166 -11.66 1.12 -16.60
CA TRP A 166 -12.81 1.75 -17.25
C TRP A 166 -13.29 2.98 -16.48
N LEU A 167 -13.42 2.89 -15.16
CA LEU A 167 -13.89 3.99 -14.31
C LEU A 167 -12.92 5.19 -14.25
N ILE A 168 -11.63 4.99 -14.54
CA ILE A 168 -10.64 6.09 -14.65
C ILE A 168 -10.72 6.77 -16.02
N VAL A 169 -11.09 6.01 -17.07
CA VAL A 169 -11.16 6.49 -18.45
C VAL A 169 -12.49 7.20 -18.74
N THR A 170 -13.53 6.94 -17.95
CA THR A 170 -14.87 7.55 -18.09
C THR A 170 -15.08 8.62 -17.04
#